data_AF-A0A318JR18-F1
#
_entry.id   AF-A0A318JR18-F1
#
_cell.length_a   1.000
_cell.length_b   1.000
_cell.length_c   1.000
_cell.angle_alpha   90.00
_cell.angle_beta   90.00
_cell.angle_gamma   90.00
#
_symmetry.space_group_name_H-M   'P 1'
#
loop_
_entity.id
_entity.type
_entity.pdbx_description
1 polymer ?
#
loop_
_entity_poly.entity_id
_entity_poly.type
_entity_poly.pdbx_seq_one_letter_code
_entity_poly.pdbx_strand_id
1 'polypeptide(L)'
;MAEFEAKFGRAVTLKLEDTFRCLQSLCDISSNFVQKNPKQLRKRVRSVKPNVAQPVRIVCVDDEAKIQTAIERRVRELANEYAVPGRQLHIYVVGRYPKEREHLPPASIDNRVKLEFVTAHSSKGLEADHVMVPRMTSETLGFPSRIEDGPVQQLAMPGGDTFEDAEELRLFYLTLTRARSTVTLVTLAHRKSTFIAELIRDHELEVHDLNGEIGSARAYPECQEGRDRPPLLHHWKR
;
A
#
# COMPACT_ATOMS: atom_id res chain seq x y z
N MET A 1 12.06 -17.88 -3.33
CA MET A 1 13.39 -17.45 -2.84
C MET A 1 14.25 -17.21 -4.07
N ALA A 2 14.86 -16.03 -4.21
CA ALA A 2 15.59 -15.68 -5.44
C ALA A 2 16.87 -16.51 -5.63
N GLU A 3 17.50 -16.95 -4.54
CA GLU A 3 18.78 -17.68 -4.53
C GLU A 3 18.61 -19.17 -4.18
N PHE A 4 17.43 -19.75 -4.45
CA PHE A 4 17.16 -21.14 -4.10
C PHE A 4 18.16 -22.10 -4.76
N GLU A 5 18.46 -21.89 -6.05
CA GLU A 5 19.40 -22.74 -6.78
C GLU A 5 20.83 -22.65 -6.26
N ALA A 6 21.27 -21.45 -5.88
CA ALA A 6 22.59 -21.24 -5.31
C ALA A 6 22.77 -21.96 -3.96
N LYS A 7 21.69 -22.12 -3.18
CA LYS A 7 21.73 -22.77 -1.86
C LYS A 7 21.46 -24.27 -1.89
N PHE A 8 20.64 -24.74 -2.83
CA PHE A 8 20.10 -26.11 -2.81
C PHE A 8 20.37 -26.90 -4.10
N GLY A 9 21.10 -26.33 -5.06
CA GLY A 9 21.43 -26.96 -6.34
C GLY A 9 20.36 -26.71 -7.41
N ARG A 10 20.50 -27.38 -8.57
CA ARG A 10 19.66 -27.16 -9.75
C ARG A 10 18.17 -27.28 -9.40
N ALA A 11 17.39 -26.26 -9.76
CA ALA A 11 15.96 -26.23 -9.54
C ALA A 11 15.24 -25.80 -10.82
N VAL A 12 13.91 -25.77 -10.74
CA VAL A 12 13.04 -25.18 -11.77
C VAL A 12 12.16 -24.17 -11.06
N THR A 13 12.21 -22.92 -11.52
CA THR A 13 11.38 -21.85 -10.96
C THR A 13 10.11 -21.68 -11.80
N LEU A 14 8.97 -22.12 -11.25
CA LEU A 14 7.65 -21.84 -11.82
C LEU A 14 7.10 -20.53 -11.24
N LYS A 15 6.54 -19.67 -12.09
CA LYS A 15 5.94 -18.39 -11.69
C LYS A 15 4.42 -18.51 -11.80
N LEU A 16 3.73 -18.33 -10.67
CA LEU A 16 2.29 -18.10 -10.65
C LEU A 16 2.06 -16.64 -11.06
N GLU A 17 1.56 -16.46 -12.29
CA GLU A 17 1.35 -15.15 -12.91
C GLU A 17 -0.13 -14.78 -12.98
N ASP A 18 -1.05 -15.74 -12.99
CA ASP A 18 -2.48 -15.44 -12.97
C ASP A 18 -3.00 -15.26 -11.54
N THR A 19 -3.86 -14.25 -11.34
CA THR A 19 -4.54 -13.96 -10.08
C THR A 19 -6.03 -13.71 -10.30
N PHE A 20 -6.84 -14.20 -9.36
CA PHE A 20 -8.28 -13.96 -9.32
C PHE A 20 -8.66 -12.99 -8.19
N ARG A 21 -7.66 -12.40 -7.51
CA ARG A 21 -7.81 -11.60 -6.31
C ARG A 21 -8.07 -10.13 -6.61
N CYS A 22 -7.07 -9.42 -7.14
CA CYS A 22 -7.10 -7.97 -7.38
C CYS A 22 -7.50 -7.63 -8.81
N LEU A 23 -7.92 -6.38 -9.04
CA LEU A 23 -8.09 -5.82 -10.38
C LEU A 23 -6.73 -5.72 -11.10
N GLN A 24 -6.70 -5.84 -12.43
CA GLN A 24 -5.45 -5.77 -13.19
C GLN A 24 -4.67 -4.48 -12.89
N SER A 25 -5.35 -3.33 -12.92
CA SER A 25 -4.75 -2.03 -12.61
C SER A 25 -4.13 -1.95 -11.20
N LEU A 26 -4.78 -2.52 -10.18
CA LEU A 26 -4.21 -2.58 -8.84
C LEU A 26 -3.03 -3.56 -8.76
N CYS A 27 -3.10 -4.69 -9.46
CA CYS A 27 -2.00 -5.63 -9.55
C CYS A 27 -0.80 -5.00 -10.28
N ASP A 28 -1.01 -4.18 -11.30
CA ASP A 28 0.03 -3.45 -12.05
C ASP A 28 0.69 -2.37 -11.17
N ILE A 29 -0.11 -1.53 -10.49
CA ILE A 29 0.41 -0.50 -9.57
C ILE A 29 1.27 -1.14 -8.48
N SER A 30 0.74 -2.15 -7.80
CA SER A 30 1.46 -2.83 -6.71
C SER A 30 2.70 -3.58 -7.23
N SER A 31 2.61 -4.24 -8.39
CA SER A 31 3.75 -4.96 -8.99
C SER A 31 4.86 -4.01 -9.41
N ASN A 32 4.54 -2.90 -10.06
CA ASN A 32 5.53 -1.88 -10.43
C ASN A 32 6.23 -1.33 -9.19
N PHE A 33 5.48 -1.08 -8.13
CA PHE A 33 6.01 -0.57 -6.87
C PHE A 33 7.02 -1.53 -6.22
N VAL A 34 6.66 -2.82 -6.05
CA VAL A 34 7.54 -3.80 -5.38
C VAL A 34 8.73 -4.21 -6.26
N GLN A 35 8.60 -4.18 -7.59
CA GLN A 35 9.64 -4.58 -8.53
C GLN A 35 10.74 -3.52 -8.71
N LYS A 36 10.61 -2.34 -8.09
CA LYS A 36 11.72 -1.39 -7.94
C LYS A 36 12.90 -2.01 -7.21
N ASN A 37 12.64 -2.95 -6.29
CA ASN A 37 13.68 -3.76 -5.69
C ASN A 37 14.17 -4.81 -6.71
N PRO A 38 15.41 -4.73 -7.22
CA PRO A 38 15.92 -5.64 -8.24
C PRO A 38 16.09 -7.08 -7.76
N LYS A 39 16.17 -7.32 -6.44
CA LYS A 39 16.22 -8.67 -5.87
C LYS A 39 14.85 -9.35 -5.88
N GLN A 40 13.77 -8.62 -6.17
CA GLN A 40 12.44 -9.18 -6.30
C GLN A 40 12.33 -9.99 -7.60
N LEU A 41 11.80 -11.21 -7.50
CA LEU A 41 11.53 -12.03 -8.68
C LEU A 41 10.51 -11.33 -9.58
N ARG A 42 10.96 -10.90 -10.76
CA ARG A 42 10.10 -10.29 -11.77
C ARG A 42 9.02 -11.27 -12.22
N LYS A 43 7.77 -10.85 -12.09
CA LYS A 43 6.58 -11.60 -12.50
C LYS A 43 5.61 -10.64 -13.16
N ARG A 44 4.92 -11.07 -14.20
CA ARG A 44 3.87 -10.27 -14.81
C ARG A 44 2.52 -10.81 -14.34
N VAL A 45 1.93 -10.13 -13.36
CA VAL A 45 0.65 -10.58 -12.79
C VAL A 45 -0.50 -10.25 -13.73
N ARG A 46 -1.36 -11.23 -14.03
CA ARG A 46 -2.53 -11.09 -14.89
C ARG A 46 -3.80 -11.36 -14.10
N SER A 47 -4.78 -10.50 -14.23
CA SER A 47 -6.10 -10.60 -13.61
C SER A 47 -7.20 -10.55 -14.66
N VAL A 48 -8.25 -11.34 -14.42
CA VAL A 48 -9.45 -11.38 -15.25
C VAL A 48 -10.52 -10.38 -14.80
N LYS A 49 -10.30 -9.64 -13.70
CA LYS A 49 -11.27 -8.69 -13.17
C LYS A 49 -11.25 -7.37 -13.95
N PRO A 50 -12.43 -6.79 -14.28
CA PRO A 50 -12.50 -5.54 -15.01
C PRO A 50 -11.90 -4.39 -14.19
N ASN A 51 -11.21 -3.48 -14.87
CA ASN A 51 -10.66 -2.30 -14.22
C ASN A 51 -11.75 -1.33 -13.78
N VAL A 52 -11.47 -0.60 -12.71
CA VAL A 52 -12.23 0.60 -12.30
C VAL A 52 -11.39 1.83 -12.58
N ALA A 53 -12.03 3.00 -12.68
CA ALA A 53 -11.34 4.25 -13.02
C ALA A 53 -10.27 4.63 -11.98
N GLN A 54 -10.57 4.44 -10.69
CA GLN A 54 -9.68 4.83 -9.58
C GLN A 54 -9.42 3.63 -8.65
N PRO A 55 -8.52 2.70 -9.02
CA PRO A 55 -8.21 1.53 -8.20
C PRO A 55 -7.44 1.91 -6.92
N VAL A 56 -6.73 3.03 -6.93
CA VAL A 56 -6.07 3.62 -5.76
C VAL A 56 -6.50 5.07 -5.66
N ARG A 57 -7.05 5.46 -4.50
CA ARG A 57 -7.39 6.84 -4.17
C ARG A 57 -6.48 7.35 -3.06
N ILE A 58 -5.90 8.53 -3.22
CA ILE A 58 -5.14 9.20 -2.17
C ILE A 58 -6.01 10.28 -1.56
N VAL A 59 -6.15 10.28 -0.23
CA VAL A 59 -6.85 11.33 0.51
C VAL A 59 -5.83 12.06 1.37
N CYS A 60 -5.69 13.36 1.15
CA CYS A 60 -4.81 14.24 1.90
C CYS A 60 -5.64 15.02 2.92
N VAL A 61 -5.25 14.92 4.19
CA VAL A 61 -5.80 15.76 5.26
C VAL A 61 -4.73 16.69 5.81
N ASP A 62 -5.14 17.83 6.33
CA ASP A 62 -4.29 18.84 6.96
C ASP A 62 -3.98 18.51 8.42
N ASP A 63 -4.86 17.75 9.09
CA ASP A 63 -4.73 17.37 10.49
C ASP A 63 -4.97 15.86 10.69
N GLU A 64 -4.18 15.25 11.57
CA GLU A 64 -4.30 13.85 11.99
C GLU A 64 -5.67 13.52 12.61
N ALA A 65 -6.27 14.46 13.33
CA ALA A 65 -7.63 14.32 13.88
C ALA A 65 -8.69 14.11 12.79
N LYS A 66 -8.41 14.52 11.54
CA LYS A 66 -9.33 14.36 10.40
C LYS A 66 -9.18 13.02 9.68
N ILE A 67 -8.20 12.18 10.04
CA ILE A 67 -8.00 10.86 9.43
C ILE A 67 -9.25 9.99 9.61
N GLN A 68 -9.80 9.94 10.84
CA GLN A 68 -11.01 9.16 11.11
C GLN A 68 -12.17 9.66 10.24
N THR A 69 -12.38 10.98 10.16
CA THR A 69 -13.41 11.59 9.31
C THR A 69 -13.22 11.27 7.82
N ALA A 70 -11.99 11.24 7.33
CA ALA A 70 -11.68 10.84 5.95
C ALA A 70 -12.07 9.38 5.68
N ILE A 71 -11.75 8.48 6.61
CA ILE A 71 -12.14 7.06 6.54
C ILE A 71 -13.66 6.92 6.57
N GLU A 72 -14.33 7.61 7.50
CA GLU A 72 -15.79 7.60 7.61
C GLU A 72 -16.47 7.99 6.32
N ARG A 73 -16.04 9.12 5.75
CA ARG A 73 -16.57 9.61 4.50
C ARG A 73 -16.35 8.61 3.39
N ARG A 74 -15.13 8.07 3.25
CA ARG A 74 -14.83 7.09 2.20
C ARG A 74 -15.65 5.81 2.36
N VAL A 75 -15.91 5.37 3.59
CA VAL A 75 -16.80 4.23 3.86
C VAL A 75 -18.20 4.50 3.32
N ARG A 76 -18.78 5.68 3.59
CA ARG A 76 -20.12 6.04 3.06
C ARG A 76 -20.15 6.13 1.54
N GLU A 77 -19.10 6.68 0.91
CA GLU A 77 -18.97 6.72 -0.55
C GLU A 77 -18.95 5.31 -1.15
N LEU A 78 -18.11 4.42 -0.61
CA LEU A 78 -18.02 3.04 -1.07
C LEU A 78 -19.31 2.26 -0.84
N ALA A 79 -20.00 2.49 0.29
CA ALA A 79 -21.30 1.89 0.55
C ALA A 79 -22.33 2.33 -0.50
N ASN A 80 -22.33 3.60 -0.89
CA ASN A 80 -23.26 4.10 -1.92
C ASN A 80 -22.92 3.60 -3.33
N GLU A 81 -21.64 3.39 -3.63
CA GLU A 81 -21.18 2.97 -4.95
C GLU A 81 -21.24 1.45 -5.16
N TYR A 82 -20.95 0.65 -4.12
CA TYR A 82 -20.72 -0.79 -4.24
C TYR A 82 -21.60 -1.68 -3.35
N ALA A 83 -22.35 -1.14 -2.38
CA ALA A 83 -23.19 -1.99 -1.55
C ALA A 83 -24.34 -2.59 -2.36
N VAL A 84 -24.58 -3.89 -2.16
CA VAL A 84 -25.68 -4.62 -2.79
C VAL A 84 -26.60 -5.20 -1.70
N PRO A 85 -27.91 -5.32 -1.96
CA PRO A 85 -28.83 -5.94 -1.01
C PRO A 85 -28.39 -7.36 -0.62
N GLY A 86 -28.46 -7.69 0.67
CA GLY A 86 -28.17 -9.05 1.17
C GLY A 86 -26.69 -9.42 1.32
N ARG A 87 -25.75 -8.53 1.03
CA ARG A 87 -24.31 -8.74 1.27
C ARG A 87 -23.68 -7.48 1.87
N GLN A 88 -22.97 -7.65 2.98
CA GLN A 88 -22.15 -6.56 3.52
C GLN A 88 -20.90 -6.36 2.68
N LEU A 89 -20.62 -5.10 2.33
CA LEU A 89 -19.37 -4.69 1.71
C LEU A 89 -18.26 -4.79 2.75
N HIS A 90 -17.23 -5.59 2.48
CA HIS A 90 -16.17 -5.82 3.45
C HIS A 90 -15.00 -4.87 3.23
N ILE A 91 -14.62 -4.14 4.27
CA ILE A 91 -13.55 -3.14 4.23
C ILE A 91 -12.57 -3.40 5.38
N TYR A 92 -11.28 -3.51 5.04
CA TYR A 92 -10.22 -3.49 6.04
C TYR A 92 -9.57 -2.12 6.14
N VAL A 93 -9.46 -1.60 7.36
CA VAL A 93 -8.51 -0.54 7.70
C VAL A 93 -7.21 -1.21 8.15
N VAL A 94 -6.15 -1.05 7.36
CA VAL A 94 -4.87 -1.71 7.58
C VAL A 94 -3.88 -0.70 8.15
N GLY A 95 -3.65 -0.75 9.45
CA GLY A 95 -2.63 0.07 10.11
C GLY A 95 -1.25 -0.58 10.08
N ARG A 96 -0.20 0.21 10.28
CA ARG A 96 1.15 -0.34 10.53
C ARG A 96 1.24 -0.86 11.96
N TYR A 97 0.73 -0.09 12.92
CA TYR A 97 0.76 -0.41 14.34
C TYR A 97 -0.65 -0.58 14.93
N PRO A 98 -0.83 -1.39 15.98
CA PRO A 98 -2.14 -1.57 16.63
C PRO A 98 -2.79 -0.27 17.12
N LYS A 99 -1.99 0.74 17.50
CA LYS A 99 -2.50 2.05 17.96
C LYS A 99 -3.31 2.80 16.90
N GLU A 100 -3.01 2.59 15.60
CA GLU A 100 -3.74 3.23 14.49
C GLU A 100 -5.19 2.73 14.38
N ARG A 101 -5.58 1.74 15.19
CA ARG A 101 -6.99 1.37 15.38
C ARG A 101 -7.83 2.55 15.88
N GLU A 102 -7.23 3.56 16.51
CA GLU A 102 -7.94 4.79 16.91
C GLU A 102 -8.54 5.55 15.72
N HIS A 103 -7.99 5.37 14.52
CA HIS A 103 -8.54 5.94 13.29
C HIS A 103 -9.74 5.15 12.73
N LEU A 104 -10.04 3.98 13.29
CA LEU A 104 -11.21 3.19 12.91
C LEU A 104 -12.47 3.91 13.40
N PRO A 105 -13.42 4.25 12.52
CA PRO A 105 -14.69 4.81 12.95
C PRO A 105 -15.59 3.77 13.64
N PRO A 106 -16.69 4.21 14.27
CA PRO A 106 -17.64 3.30 14.89
C PRO A 106 -18.14 2.24 13.91
N ALA A 107 -18.23 0.99 14.37
CA ALA A 107 -18.67 -0.13 13.53
C ALA A 107 -20.10 0.04 12.98
N SER A 108 -20.92 0.90 13.60
CA SER A 108 -22.29 1.22 13.21
C SER A 108 -22.41 2.34 12.17
N ILE A 109 -21.31 2.74 11.53
CA ILE A 109 -21.32 3.85 10.55
C ILE A 109 -22.26 3.63 9.36
N ASP A 110 -22.34 2.40 8.87
CA ASP A 110 -23.25 1.99 7.79
C ASP A 110 -23.52 0.49 7.92
N ASN A 111 -24.79 0.10 8.02
CA ASN A 111 -25.18 -1.30 8.23
C ASN A 111 -24.88 -2.21 7.02
N ARG A 112 -24.65 -1.61 5.84
CA ARG A 112 -24.27 -2.31 4.61
C ARG A 112 -22.77 -2.63 4.56
N VAL A 113 -21.98 -2.12 5.51
CA VAL A 113 -20.53 -2.27 5.53
C VAL A 113 -20.10 -3.09 6.75
N LYS A 114 -19.21 -4.06 6.52
CA LYS A 114 -18.43 -4.69 7.58
C LYS A 114 -17.04 -4.05 7.59
N LEU A 115 -16.76 -3.27 8.63
CA LEU A 115 -15.49 -2.56 8.78
C LEU A 115 -14.64 -3.20 9.88
N GLU A 116 -13.42 -3.61 9.54
CA GLU A 116 -12.51 -4.26 10.47
C GLU A 116 -11.11 -3.64 10.42
N PHE A 117 -10.43 -3.56 11.55
CA PHE A 117 -9.04 -3.13 11.62
C PHE A 117 -8.11 -4.34 11.74
N VAL A 118 -7.03 -4.34 10.96
CA VAL A 118 -5.93 -5.31 11.04
C VAL A 118 -4.60 -4.58 10.94
N THR A 119 -3.52 -5.18 11.40
CA THR A 119 -2.19 -4.65 11.09
C THR A 119 -1.70 -5.25 9.78
N ALA A 120 -0.85 -4.52 9.05
CA ALA A 120 -0.30 -5.01 7.78
C ALA A 120 0.37 -6.39 7.94
N HIS A 121 1.08 -6.62 9.05
CA HIS A 121 1.70 -7.91 9.38
C HIS A 121 0.68 -9.01 9.70
N SER A 122 -0.39 -8.71 10.44
CA SER A 122 -1.42 -9.70 10.79
C SER A 122 -2.41 -9.98 9.67
N SER A 123 -2.43 -9.15 8.61
CA SER A 123 -3.32 -9.30 7.46
C SER A 123 -3.04 -10.51 6.57
N LYS A 124 -2.02 -11.32 6.87
CA LYS A 124 -1.57 -12.41 6.00
C LYS A 124 -2.68 -13.44 5.75
N GLY A 125 -3.07 -13.57 4.49
CA GLY A 125 -4.13 -14.50 4.06
C GLY A 125 -5.54 -13.91 4.10
N LEU A 126 -5.71 -12.70 4.64
CA LEU A 126 -6.98 -11.98 4.61
C LEU A 126 -7.17 -11.25 3.28
N GLU A 127 -8.42 -10.99 2.92
CA GLU A 127 -8.81 -10.22 1.75
C GLU A 127 -10.10 -9.44 2.08
N ALA A 128 -10.27 -8.27 1.50
CA ALA A 128 -11.49 -7.46 1.61
C ALA A 128 -11.87 -6.88 0.25
N ASP A 129 -13.12 -6.44 0.10
CA ASP A 129 -13.56 -5.79 -1.13
C ASP A 129 -12.77 -4.48 -1.35
N HIS A 130 -12.58 -3.72 -0.28
CA HIS A 130 -11.76 -2.51 -0.26
C HIS A 130 -10.79 -2.50 0.92
N VAL A 131 -9.66 -1.83 0.75
CA VAL A 131 -8.67 -1.61 1.81
C VAL A 131 -8.44 -0.11 2.00
N MET A 132 -8.29 0.31 3.24
CA MET A 132 -7.91 1.68 3.60
C MET A 132 -6.66 1.65 4.45
N VAL A 133 -5.66 2.46 4.12
CA VAL A 133 -4.47 2.64 4.96
C VAL A 133 -4.60 4.01 5.63
N PRO A 134 -4.77 4.06 6.96
CA PRO A 134 -5.20 5.27 7.66
C PRO A 134 -4.08 6.32 7.77
N ARG A 135 -2.81 5.89 7.72
CA ARG A 135 -1.69 6.80 7.96
C ARG A 135 -0.48 6.47 7.09
N MET A 136 -0.35 7.17 5.97
CA MET A 136 0.81 7.12 5.08
C MET A 136 1.66 8.38 5.23
N THR A 137 2.46 8.46 6.31
CA THR A 137 3.31 9.64 6.60
C THR A 137 4.81 9.35 6.51
N SER A 138 5.64 10.39 6.39
CA SER A 138 7.12 10.34 6.35
C SER A 138 7.80 10.27 7.72
N GLU A 139 7.02 10.26 8.79
CA GLU A 139 7.49 10.21 10.17
C GLU A 139 8.16 8.87 10.50
N THR A 140 8.88 8.79 11.62
CA THR A 140 9.60 7.57 12.03
C THR A 140 8.68 6.34 12.16
N LEU A 141 7.48 6.55 12.70
CA LEU A 141 6.42 5.54 12.82
C LEU A 141 5.44 5.57 11.64
N GLY A 142 5.84 6.18 10.52
CA GLY A 142 5.04 6.26 9.32
C GLY A 142 5.08 4.96 8.50
N PHE A 143 4.72 5.09 7.23
CA PHE A 143 4.78 3.99 6.27
C PHE A 143 5.46 4.55 5.01
N PRO A 144 6.75 4.23 4.75
CA PRO A 144 7.57 3.22 5.41
C PRO A 144 7.99 3.60 6.85
N SER A 145 8.12 2.60 7.71
CA SER A 145 8.72 2.76 9.04
C SER A 145 10.23 3.01 8.92
N ARG A 146 10.75 4.00 9.66
CA ARG A 146 12.19 4.31 9.73
C ARG A 146 12.86 3.79 11.00
N ILE A 147 12.15 2.98 11.79
CA ILE A 147 12.79 2.25 12.88
C ILE A 147 13.77 1.26 12.27
N GLU A 148 15.06 1.39 12.61
CA GLU A 148 16.08 0.42 12.22
C GLU A 148 15.88 -0.91 12.95
N ASP A 149 16.01 -2.01 12.21
CA ASP A 149 16.00 -3.35 12.79
C ASP A 149 17.21 -3.52 13.72
N GLY A 150 16.96 -3.92 14.97
CA GLY A 150 18.01 -4.04 15.98
C GLY A 150 19.09 -5.07 15.60
N PRO A 151 20.29 -4.99 16.22
CA PRO A 151 21.43 -5.85 15.87
C PRO A 151 21.13 -7.36 15.90
N VAL A 152 20.22 -7.78 16.78
CA VAL A 152 19.79 -9.18 16.92
C VAL A 152 19.01 -9.68 15.69
N GLN A 153 18.22 -8.81 15.08
CA GLN A 153 17.38 -9.13 13.93
C GLN A 153 18.24 -9.30 12.66
N GLN A 154 19.33 -8.55 12.56
CA GLN A 154 20.34 -8.67 11.49
C GLN A 154 21.16 -9.96 11.62
N LEU A 155 21.49 -10.39 12.85
CA LEU A 155 22.20 -11.65 13.11
C LEU A 155 21.37 -12.89 12.72
N ALA A 156 20.04 -12.82 12.81
CA ALA A 156 19.14 -13.89 12.39
C ALA A 156 18.94 -13.96 10.86
N MET A 157 19.39 -12.95 10.10
CA MET A 157 19.21 -12.84 8.65
C MET A 157 20.56 -12.67 7.91
N PRO A 158 21.41 -13.71 7.82
CA PRO A 158 22.64 -13.65 7.03
C PRO A 158 22.29 -13.42 5.54
N GLY A 159 22.64 -12.25 5.01
CA GLY A 159 22.32 -11.83 3.64
C GLY A 159 21.08 -10.94 3.48
N GLY A 160 20.74 -10.15 4.51
CA GLY A 160 19.62 -9.19 4.49
C GLY A 160 19.54 -8.33 3.23
N ASP A 161 18.33 -7.92 2.87
CA ASP A 161 18.12 -7.15 1.66
C ASP A 161 18.59 -5.70 1.80
N THR A 162 19.77 -5.41 1.25
CA THR A 162 20.39 -4.08 1.20
C THR A 162 19.62 -3.02 0.39
N PHE A 163 18.53 -3.36 -0.29
CA PHE A 163 17.70 -2.36 -0.95
C PHE A 163 16.96 -1.51 0.08
N GLU A 164 16.98 -0.18 -0.11
CA GLU A 164 16.33 0.76 0.82
C GLU A 164 14.85 0.41 1.02
N ASP A 165 14.41 0.35 2.28
CA ASP A 165 13.04 0.01 2.68
C ASP A 165 12.53 -1.34 2.13
N ALA A 166 13.40 -2.31 1.83
CA ALA A 166 13.01 -3.57 1.17
C ALA A 166 11.87 -4.32 1.87
N GLU A 167 11.89 -4.38 3.20
CA GLU A 167 10.81 -5.00 3.99
C GLU A 167 9.51 -4.20 3.91
N GLU A 168 9.59 -2.88 4.03
CA GLU A 168 8.43 -1.98 3.97
C GLU A 168 7.79 -1.97 2.59
N LEU A 169 8.58 -2.05 1.51
CA LEU A 169 8.07 -2.22 0.14
C LEU A 169 7.24 -3.50 0.00
N ARG A 170 7.74 -4.62 0.54
CA ARG A 170 7.04 -5.91 0.50
C ARG A 170 5.77 -5.86 1.30
N LEU A 171 5.81 -5.20 2.46
CA LEU A 171 4.63 -5.03 3.29
C LEU A 171 3.59 -4.14 2.62
N PHE A 172 4.01 -3.04 1.99
CA PHE A 172 3.09 -2.16 1.25
C PHE A 172 2.43 -2.89 0.10
N TYR A 173 3.21 -3.63 -0.70
CA TYR A 173 2.70 -4.52 -1.73
C TYR A 173 1.68 -5.52 -1.18
N LEU A 174 1.99 -6.13 -0.02
CA LEU A 174 1.07 -7.04 0.64
C LEU A 174 -0.24 -6.35 0.97
N THR A 175 -0.18 -5.16 1.58
CA THR A 175 -1.34 -4.33 1.95
C THR A 175 -2.20 -3.97 0.73
N LEU A 176 -1.59 -3.49 -0.37
CA LEU A 176 -2.31 -3.14 -1.59
C LEU A 176 -3.03 -4.36 -2.17
N THR A 177 -2.36 -5.51 -2.20
CA THR A 177 -2.91 -6.75 -2.76
C THR A 177 -3.92 -7.46 -1.86
N ARG A 178 -4.24 -6.90 -0.67
CA ARG A 178 -5.39 -7.36 0.16
C ARG A 178 -6.73 -6.89 -0.39
N ALA A 179 -6.76 -5.83 -1.20
CA ALA A 179 -7.99 -5.33 -1.80
C ALA A 179 -8.36 -6.13 -3.05
N ARG A 180 -9.65 -6.49 -3.16
CA ARG A 180 -10.22 -7.12 -4.35
C ARG A 180 -10.60 -6.08 -5.41
N SER A 181 -10.96 -4.87 -4.99
CA SER A 181 -11.40 -3.78 -5.86
C SER A 181 -10.52 -2.54 -5.72
N THR A 182 -10.65 -1.77 -4.63
CA THR A 182 -9.94 -0.48 -4.50
C THR A 182 -9.16 -0.35 -3.20
N VAL A 183 -8.12 0.49 -3.23
CA VAL A 183 -7.36 0.92 -2.07
C VAL A 183 -7.56 2.43 -1.85
N THR A 184 -7.74 2.85 -0.59
CA THR A 184 -7.66 4.26 -0.20
C THR A 184 -6.45 4.47 0.70
N LEU A 185 -5.62 5.46 0.40
CA LEU A 185 -4.43 5.81 1.16
C LEU A 185 -4.62 7.19 1.77
N VAL A 186 -4.66 7.30 3.09
CA VAL A 186 -4.77 8.59 3.78
C VAL A 186 -3.38 9.11 4.15
N THR A 187 -3.09 10.37 3.83
CA THR A 187 -1.81 11.03 4.09
C THR A 187 -2.01 12.43 4.69
N LEU A 188 -0.93 13.02 5.22
CA LEU A 188 -0.93 14.36 5.80
C LEU A 188 -0.22 15.35 4.87
N ALA A 189 -0.82 16.54 4.67
CA ALA A 189 -0.34 17.55 3.72
C ALA A 189 1.14 17.94 3.90
N HIS A 190 1.61 17.99 5.15
CA HIS A 190 2.98 18.42 5.52
C HIS A 190 3.90 17.26 5.96
N ARG A 191 3.43 16.02 5.86
CA ARG A 191 4.18 14.83 6.31
C ARG A 191 3.98 13.65 5.37
N LYS A 192 3.94 13.92 4.07
CA LYS A 192 3.59 12.92 3.05
C LYS A 192 4.66 11.83 2.95
N SER A 193 4.21 10.57 2.94
CA SER A 193 5.11 9.42 2.75
C SER A 193 5.80 9.44 1.38
N THR A 194 7.06 8.97 1.34
CA THR A 194 7.81 8.72 0.10
C THR A 194 7.07 7.77 -0.83
N PHE A 195 6.35 6.78 -0.29
CA PHE A 195 5.58 5.82 -1.09
C PHE A 195 4.40 6.51 -1.80
N ILE A 196 3.76 7.49 -1.16
CA ILE A 196 2.70 8.29 -1.79
C ILE A 196 3.29 9.18 -2.89
N ALA A 197 4.44 9.81 -2.65
CA ALA A 197 5.11 10.63 -3.67
C ALA A 197 5.48 9.80 -4.91
N GLU A 198 6.03 8.59 -4.70
CA GLU A 198 6.34 7.64 -5.77
C GLU A 198 5.08 7.22 -6.55
N LEU A 199 3.98 6.88 -5.87
CA LEU A 199 2.74 6.49 -6.53
C LEU A 199 2.15 7.60 -7.41
N ILE A 200 2.16 8.85 -6.94
CA ILE A 200 1.64 9.99 -7.71
C ILE A 200 2.50 10.23 -8.95
N ARG A 201 3.83 10.18 -8.80
CA ARG A 201 4.77 10.39 -9.91
C ARG A 201 4.66 9.30 -10.98
N ASP A 202 4.58 8.03 -10.57
CA ASP A 202 4.73 6.90 -11.49
C ASP A 202 3.40 6.48 -12.14
N HIS A 203 2.27 6.83 -11.51
CA HIS A 203 0.93 6.41 -11.93
C HIS A 203 -0.07 7.57 -12.09
N GLU A 204 0.39 8.82 -11.97
CA GLU A 204 -0.42 10.04 -12.14
C GLU A 204 -1.70 10.02 -11.28
N LEU A 205 -1.62 9.46 -10.07
CA LEU A 205 -2.78 9.32 -9.20
C LEU A 205 -3.30 10.67 -8.70
N GLU A 206 -4.62 10.83 -8.74
CA GLU A 206 -5.30 11.99 -8.17
C GLU A 206 -5.21 12.01 -6.64
N VAL A 207 -5.00 13.21 -6.09
CA VAL A 207 -5.03 13.47 -4.66
C VAL A 207 -6.32 14.22 -4.35
N HIS A 208 -7.14 13.61 -3.49
CA HIS A 208 -8.38 14.23 -3.02
C HIS A 208 -8.14 14.87 -1.65
N ASP A 209 -8.81 15.98 -1.38
CA ASP A 209 -8.90 16.51 -0.03
C ASP A 209 -9.95 15.76 0.80
N LEU A 210 -10.18 16.20 2.04
CA LEU A 210 -11.26 15.67 2.89
C LEU A 210 -12.65 15.84 2.25
N ASN A 211 -12.80 16.85 1.39
CA ASN A 211 -14.03 17.15 0.68
C ASN A 211 -14.23 16.30 -0.59
N GLY A 212 -13.29 15.41 -0.92
CA GLY A 212 -13.31 14.60 -2.13
C GLY A 212 -12.97 15.38 -3.40
N GLU A 213 -12.62 16.66 -3.26
CA GLU A 213 -12.23 17.51 -4.37
C GLU A 213 -10.79 17.20 -4.79
N ILE A 214 -10.53 17.19 -6.10
CA ILE A 214 -9.19 16.94 -6.63
C ILE A 214 -8.34 18.16 -6.31
N GLY A 215 -7.41 17.99 -5.38
CA GLY A 215 -6.39 18.99 -5.10
C GLY A 215 -5.45 19.10 -6.29
N SER A 216 -5.15 20.32 -6.76
CA SER A 216 -4.13 20.48 -7.79
C SER A 216 -2.80 19.92 -7.26
N ALA A 217 -2.18 18.98 -7.98
CA ALA A 217 -0.87 18.42 -7.61
C ALA A 217 0.22 19.49 -7.41
N ARG A 218 -0.01 20.71 -7.93
CA ARG A 218 0.85 21.91 -7.80
C ARG A 218 0.66 22.73 -6.51
N ALA A 219 -0.39 22.49 -5.73
CA ALA A 219 -0.61 23.20 -4.45
C ALA A 219 0.20 22.62 -3.28
N TYR A 220 1.09 21.66 -3.56
CA TYR A 220 1.89 20.96 -2.56
C TYR A 220 3.39 21.22 -2.82
N PRO A 221 3.99 22.22 -2.15
CA PRO A 221 5.34 22.71 -2.44
C PRO A 221 6.45 21.66 -2.26
N GLU A 222 6.20 20.61 -1.48
CA GLU A 222 7.20 19.61 -1.08
C GLU A 222 7.42 18.48 -2.12
N CYS A 223 6.76 18.52 -3.28
CA CYS A 223 6.97 17.50 -4.32
C CYS A 223 8.38 17.51 -4.94
N GLN A 224 9.29 18.40 -4.52
CA GLN A 224 10.66 18.48 -5.02
C GLN A 224 11.73 17.91 -4.08
N GLU A 225 11.42 17.55 -2.83
CA GLU A 225 12.41 17.05 -1.85
C GLU A 225 12.14 15.63 -1.34
N GLY A 226 11.45 14.81 -2.14
CA GLY A 226 11.54 13.37 -1.94
C GLY A 226 12.98 12.94 -2.19
N ARG A 227 13.67 12.36 -1.20
CA ARG A 227 14.94 11.66 -1.45
C ARG A 227 14.68 10.64 -2.56
N ASP A 228 15.12 10.96 -3.76
CA ASP A 228 15.10 9.99 -4.85
C ASP A 228 16.01 8.84 -4.43
N ARG A 229 15.48 7.61 -4.48
CA ARG A 229 16.36 6.45 -4.42
C ARG A 229 17.27 6.56 -5.65
N PRO A 230 18.59 6.70 -5.47
CA PRO A 230 19.47 6.83 -6.62
C PRO A 230 19.30 5.58 -7.50
N PRO A 231 19.20 5.72 -8.83
CA PRO A 231 19.26 4.57 -9.70
C PRO A 231 20.57 3.83 -9.41
N LEU A 232 20.49 2.54 -9.09
CA LEU A 232 21.66 1.72 -8.81
C LEU A 232 22.57 1.75 -10.04
N LEU A 233 23.67 2.52 -9.95
CA LEU A 233 24.74 2.49 -10.93
C LEU A 233 25.23 1.06 -11.02
N HIS A 234 25.04 0.45 -12.20
CA HIS A 234 25.64 -0.83 -12.56
C HIS A 234 27.17 -0.70 -12.53
N HIS A 235 27.76 -0.86 -11.35
CA HIS A 235 29.19 -1.09 -11.23
C HIS A 235 29.48 -2.56 -11.55
N TRP A 236 29.46 -2.88 -12.84
CA TRP A 236 30.25 -3.98 -13.37
C TRP A 236 31.69 -3.47 -13.50
N LYS A 237 32.58 -3.88 -12.59
CA LYS A 237 34.01 -3.92 -12.91
C LYS A 237 34.41 -5.37 -13.18
N ARG A 238 35.14 -5.48 -14.29
CA ARG A 238 35.65 -6.67 -14.96
C ARG A 238 36.49 -7.56 -14.06
#